data_AF-A0A954NP02-F1
#
_entry.id   AF-A0A954NP02-F1
#
_cell.length_a   1.000
_cell.length_b   1.000
_cell.length_c   1.000
_cell.angle_alpha   90.00
_cell.angle_beta   90.00
_cell.angle_gamma   90.00
#
_symmetry.space_group_name_H-M   'P 1'
#
loop_
_entity.id
_entity.type
_entity.pdbx_description
1 polymer ?
#
loop_
_entity_poly.entity_id
_entity_poly.type
_entity_poly.pdbx_seq_one_letter_code
_entity_poly.pdbx_strand_id
1 'polypeptide(L)' 'MTVTKENVDQFHEFAHRKIESSAPALSWDELLIEWQSYCERDSINAAIQEGLDDVEAGRHQPADDVVRELRDEFGFSE' A
#
# COMPACT_ATOMS: atom_id res chain seq x y z
N MET A 1 0.35 15.67 -6.23
CA MET A 1 0.39 15.28 -4.82
C MET A 1 0.55 16.57 -4.03
N THR A 2 -0.49 17.00 -3.30
CA THR A 2 -0.40 18.22 -2.48
C THR A 2 0.37 17.87 -1.21
N VAL A 3 1.54 18.48 -1.01
CA VAL A 3 2.33 18.26 0.20
C VAL A 3 1.61 18.93 1.38
N THR A 4 1.19 18.13 2.36
CA THR A 4 0.58 18.63 3.60
C THR A 4 1.63 18.72 4.71
N LYS A 5 1.31 19.46 5.77
CA LYS A 5 2.14 19.49 6.98
C LYS A 5 2.33 18.09 7.56
N GLU A 6 1.28 17.29 7.56
CA GLU A 6 1.32 15.90 8.02
C GLU A 6 2.30 15.06 7.22
N ASN A 7 2.38 15.22 5.89
CA ASN A 7 3.36 14.50 5.09
C ASN A 7 4.81 14.89 5.45
N VAL A 8 5.04 16.16 5.79
CA VAL A 8 6.37 16.63 6.23
C VAL A 8 6.71 16.06 7.62
N ASP A 9 5.74 16.07 8.54
CA ASP A 9 5.91 15.53 9.89
C ASP A 9 6.21 14.01 9.84
N GLN A 10 5.49 13.24 9.01
CA GLN A 10 5.74 11.82 8.80
C GLN A 10 7.12 11.54 8.17
N PHE A 11 7.55 12.34 7.20
CA PHE A 11 8.88 12.23 6.61
C PHE A 11 9.98 12.50 7.66
N HIS A 12 9.80 13.51 8.51
CA HIS A 12 10.76 13.80 9.59
C HIS A 12 10.87 12.64 10.59
N GLU A 13 9.76 12.05 11.00
CA GLU A 13 9.77 10.87 11.88
C GLU A 13 10.48 9.69 11.23
N PHE A 14 10.20 9.42 9.96
CA PHE A 14 10.86 8.37 9.20
C PHE A 14 12.38 8.59 9.12
N ALA A 15 12.80 9.81 8.75
CA ALA A 15 14.20 10.18 8.66
C ALA A 15 14.91 10.02 10.01
N HIS A 16 14.28 10.45 11.10
CA HIS A 16 14.83 10.31 12.45
C HIS A 16 15.06 8.84 12.82
N ARG A 17 14.05 7.98 12.61
CA ARG A 17 14.16 6.55 12.88
C ARG A 17 15.28 5.88 12.07
N LYS A 18 15.46 6.28 10.81
CA LYS A 18 16.52 5.76 9.93
C LYS A 18 17.93 6.15 10.38
N ILE A 19 18.08 7.39 10.85
CA ILE A 19 19.34 7.88 11.41
C ILE A 19 19.67 7.14 12.72
N GLU A 20 18.67 6.95 13.58
CA GLU A 20 18.84 6.26 14.87
C GLU A 20 19.09 4.76 14.73
N SER A 21 18.56 4.11 13.69
CA SER A 21 18.70 2.67 13.47
C SER A 21 20.12 2.23 13.06
N SER A 22 21.14 3.08 13.19
CA SER A 22 22.54 2.83 12.81
C SER A 22 22.69 2.39 11.35
N ALA A 23 21.79 2.83 10.47
CA ALA A 23 21.96 2.64 9.04
C ALA A 23 23.21 3.40 8.55
N PRO A 24 23.90 2.92 7.50
CA PRO A 24 24.96 3.71 6.87
C PRO A 24 24.43 5.11 6.53
N ALA A 25 25.30 6.12 6.59
CA ALA A 25 24.92 7.49 6.30
C ALA A 25 24.33 7.58 4.89
N LEU A 26 22.99 7.72 4.81
CA LEU A 26 22.27 7.87 3.56
C LEU A 26 22.42 9.31 3.07
N SER A 27 22.60 9.47 1.76
CA SER A 27 22.40 10.76 1.12
C SER A 27 20.93 11.17 1.14
N TRP A 28 20.66 12.46 0.88
CA TRP A 28 19.29 12.97 0.80
C TRP A 28 18.47 12.27 -0.29
N ASP A 29 19.08 11.98 -1.44
CA ASP A 29 18.38 11.32 -2.55
C ASP A 29 18.00 9.88 -2.18
N GLU A 30 18.91 9.13 -1.54
CA GLU A 30 18.63 7.77 -1.06
C GLU A 30 17.53 7.77 0.00
N LEU A 31 17.54 8.75 0.92
CA LEU A 31 16.51 8.87 1.95
C LEU A 31 15.12 9.14 1.34
N LEU A 32 15.05 9.97 0.30
CA LEU A 32 13.79 10.26 -0.41
C LEU A 32 13.28 9.04 -1.20
N ILE A 33 14.17 8.29 -1.85
CA ILE A 33 13.82 7.04 -2.56
C ILE A 33 13.29 5.99 -1.57
N GLU A 34 13.96 5.84 -0.42
CA GLU A 34 13.51 4.94 0.63
C GLU A 34 12.17 5.38 1.23
N TRP A 35 11.97 6.67 1.43
CA TRP A 35 10.70 7.22 1.91
C TRP A 35 9.56 6.89 0.93
N GLN A 36 9.76 7.11 -0.36
CA GLN A 36 8.76 6.75 -1.37
C GLN A 36 8.42 5.26 -1.30
N SER A 37 9.45 4.40 -1.23
CA SER A 37 9.28 2.96 -1.12
C SER A 37 8.55 2.57 0.18
N TYR A 38 8.78 3.29 1.27
CA TYR A 38 8.09 3.08 2.54
C TYR A 38 6.61 3.42 2.43
N CYS A 39 6.25 4.57 1.86
CA CYS A 39 4.86 4.97 1.63
C CYS A 39 4.11 3.99 0.72
N GLU A 40 4.76 3.50 -0.33
CA GLU A 40 4.17 2.50 -1.23
C GLU A 40 3.89 1.18 -0.49
N ARG A 41 4.84 0.71 0.34
CA ARG A 41 4.64 -0.49 1.17
C ARG A 41 3.53 -0.30 2.19
N ASP A 42 3.45 0.86 2.83
CA ASP A 42 2.39 1.16 3.80
C ASP A 42 1.01 1.12 3.13
N SER A 43 0.87 1.73 1.96
CA SER A 43 -0.36 1.68 1.17
C SER A 43 -0.72 0.24 0.73
N ILE A 44 0.25 -0.57 0.34
CA ILE A 44 0.03 -1.98 -0.02
C ILE A 44 -0.43 -2.76 1.20
N ASN A 45 0.23 -2.58 2.34
CA ASN A 45 -0.12 -3.26 3.59
C ASN A 45 -1.53 -2.88 4.06
N ALA A 46 -1.90 -1.60 3.94
CA ALA A 46 -3.25 -1.14 4.26
C ALA A 46 -4.30 -1.82 3.38
N ALA A 47 -4.05 -1.93 2.07
CA ALA A 47 -4.96 -2.62 1.14
C ALA A 47 -5.06 -4.13 1.43
N ILE A 48 -3.95 -4.77 1.82
CA ILE A 48 -3.96 -6.17 2.25
C ILE A 48 -4.80 -6.34 3.51
N GLN A 49 -4.61 -5.46 4.51
CA GLN A 49 -5.37 -5.54 5.76
C GLN A 49 -6.86 -5.33 5.53
N GLU A 50 -7.25 -4.36 4.71
CA GLU A 50 -8.64 -4.16 4.30
C GLU A 50 -9.23 -5.44 3.67
N GLY A 51 -8.50 -6.09 2.77
CA GLY A 51 -8.93 -7.36 2.18
C GLY A 51 -9.08 -8.50 3.19
N LEU A 52 -8.23 -8.56 4.21
CA LEU A 52 -8.37 -9.55 5.29
C LEU A 52 -9.62 -9.26 6.15
N ASP A 53 -9.85 -8.00 6.48
CA ASP A 53 -11.03 -7.57 7.25
C ASP A 53 -12.33 -7.85 6.46
N ASP A 54 -12.30 -7.70 5.14
CA ASP A 54 -13.40 -8.07 4.24
C ASP A 54 -13.68 -9.58 4.27
N VAL A 55 -12.64 -10.40 4.24
CA VAL A 55 -12.77 -11.86 4.34
C VAL A 55 -13.39 -12.25 5.69
N GLU A 56 -12.90 -11.69 6.80
CA GLU A 56 -13.44 -11.99 8.13
C GLU A 56 -14.90 -11.54 8.29
N ALA A 57 -15.27 -10.41 7.69
CA ALA A 57 -16.63 -9.91 7.70
C ALA A 57 -17.58 -10.61 6.71
N GLY A 58 -17.09 -11.59 5.95
CA GLY A 58 -17.87 -12.27 4.91
C GLY A 58 -18.18 -11.39 3.69
N ARG A 59 -17.48 -10.26 3.53
CA ARG A 59 -17.55 -9.37 2.35
C ARG A 59 -16.64 -9.88 1.24
N HIS A 60 -16.77 -11.15 0.89
CA HIS A 60 -16.00 -11.78 -0.18
C HIS A 60 -16.93 -12.56 -1.10
N GLN A 61 -16.50 -12.77 -2.35
CA GLN A 61 -17.23 -13.55 -3.33
C GLN A 61 -16.32 -14.68 -3.86
N PRO A 62 -16.85 -15.90 -4.08
CA PRO A 62 -16.09 -16.96 -4.73
C PRO A 62 -15.63 -16.56 -6.14
N ALA A 63 -14.39 -16.88 -6.49
CA ALA A 63 -13.81 -16.50 -7.77
C ALA A 63 -14.60 -17.06 -8.96
N ASP A 64 -15.10 -18.29 -8.86
CA ASP A 64 -15.90 -18.92 -9.92
C ASP A 64 -17.21 -18.16 -10.19
N ASP A 65 -17.83 -17.60 -9.15
CA ASP A 65 -19.05 -16.80 -9.28
C ASP A 65 -18.74 -15.47 -9.99
N VAL A 66 -17.64 -14.80 -9.62
CA VAL A 66 -17.19 -13.56 -10.28
C VAL A 66 -16.87 -13.80 -11.75
N VAL A 67 -16.15 -14.88 -12.08
CA VAL A 67 -15.80 -15.22 -13.47
C VAL A 67 -17.05 -15.52 -14.29
N ARG A 68 -18.02 -16.25 -13.72
CA ARG A 68 -19.31 -16.49 -14.38
C ARG A 68 -20.05 -15.18 -14.65
N GLU A 69 -20.16 -14.30 -13.65
CA GLU A 69 -20.83 -13.00 -13.78
C GLU A 69 -20.17 -12.12 -14.86
N LEU A 70 -18.83 -12.04 -14.89
CA LEU A 70 -18.11 -11.29 -15.92
C LEU A 70 -18.29 -11.89 -17.32
N ARG A 71 -18.36 -13.22 -17.44
CA ARG A 71 -18.63 -13.88 -18.72
C ARG A 71 -20.05 -13.58 -19.22
N ASP A 72 -21.02 -13.62 -18.32
CA ASP A 72 -22.42 -13.31 -18.61
C ASP A 72 -22.59 -11.83 -18.99
N GLU A 73 -21.91 -10.92 -18.30
CA GLU A 73 -21.98 -9.47 -18.55
C GLU A 73 -21.32 -9.06 -19.87
N PHE A 74 -20.13 -9.61 -20.18
CA PHE A 74 -19.33 -9.18 -21.33
C PHE A 74 -19.38 -10.15 -22.52
N GLY A 75 -20.17 -11.22 -22.44
CA GLY A 75 -20.38 -12.16 -23.54
C GLY A 75 -19.17 -13.05 -23.87
N PHE A 76 -18.31 -13.32 -22.89
CA PHE A 76 -17.19 -14.24 -23.05
C PHE A 76 -17.69 -15.70 -22.93
N SER A 77 -18.24 -16.24 -24.02
CA SER A 77 -18.56 -17.67 -24.14
C SER A 77 -17.29 -18.48 -24.47
N GLU A 78 -17.12 -19.64 -23.82
CA GLU A 78 -16.07 -20.64 -24.14
C GLU A 78 -16.11 -21.12 -25.59
#